data_AF-A0A356KSJ2-F1
#
_entry.id   AF-A0A356KSJ2-F1
#
_cell.length_a   1.000
_cell.length_b   1.000
_cell.length_c   1.000
_cell.angle_alpha   90.00
_cell.angle_beta   90.00
_cell.angle_gamma   90.00
#
_symmetry.space_group_name_H-M   'P 1'
#
loop_
_entity.id
_entity.type
_entity.pdbx_description
1 polymer ?
#
loop_
_entity_poly.entity_id
_entity_poly.type
_entity_poly.pdbx_seq_one_letter_code
_entity_poly.pdbx_strand_id
1 'polypeptide(L)'
;MTRPLLAASLLLLAGCASPHALDERWRPLVEVVERPDLLVSDTTATTLGTRVYVADLDAFLERFPPGSAEQEALLLHEREHAVRQLDAGLGPWLARYLNDRAFMWREEQVGWFLQLKRLQAAGRPLFPQVIARTLANYRNLDGGMVSEAEALAWVQAVLAGAWTPEDPSG
;
A
#
# COMPACT_ATOMS: atom_id res chain seq x y z
N MET A 1 -24.87 8.95 -57.81
CA MET A 1 -24.84 10.03 -56.81
C MET A 1 -24.30 9.44 -55.52
N THR A 2 -23.06 9.81 -55.22
CA THR A 2 -22.27 9.44 -54.04
C THR A 2 -22.73 10.24 -52.82
N ARG A 3 -22.97 9.57 -51.68
CA ARG A 3 -22.68 10.10 -50.34
C ARG A 3 -22.33 8.93 -49.39
N PRO A 4 -21.06 8.84 -48.95
CA PRO A 4 -20.57 7.84 -48.02
C PRO A 4 -20.66 8.32 -46.56
N LEU A 5 -20.39 7.39 -45.62
CA LEU A 5 -19.82 7.65 -44.29
C LEU A 5 -20.68 8.41 -43.25
N LEU A 6 -21.42 7.64 -42.46
CA LEU A 6 -21.49 7.79 -40.99
C LEU A 6 -20.61 6.64 -40.43
N ALA A 7 -19.29 6.66 -40.54
CA ALA A 7 -18.37 7.49 -39.75
C ALA A 7 -18.81 7.62 -38.28
N ALA A 8 -18.33 6.67 -37.49
CA ALA A 8 -17.55 6.99 -36.29
C ALA A 8 -18.21 7.95 -35.29
N SER A 9 -19.08 7.40 -34.44
CA SER A 9 -19.36 8.00 -33.12
C SER A 9 -19.10 7.04 -31.96
N LEU A 10 -18.42 5.91 -32.20
CA LEU A 10 -17.70 5.16 -31.16
C LEU A 10 -16.29 5.78 -31.01
N LEU A 11 -16.27 7.08 -30.73
CA LEU A 11 -15.10 7.79 -30.27
C LEU A 11 -15.12 7.76 -28.74
N LEU A 12 -14.07 7.16 -28.17
CA LEU A 12 -13.48 7.56 -26.89
C LEU A 12 -14.21 7.09 -25.62
N LEU A 13 -14.41 5.79 -25.46
CA LEU A 13 -14.20 5.14 -24.15
C LEU A 13 -12.71 4.84 -23.97
N ALA A 14 -11.87 5.85 -24.15
CA ALA A 14 -10.56 5.81 -23.52
C ALA A 14 -10.83 6.12 -22.06
N GLY A 15 -10.96 5.06 -21.25
CA GLY A 15 -11.05 5.16 -19.80
C GLY A 15 -9.83 5.92 -19.30
N CYS A 16 -9.96 7.24 -19.16
CA CYS A 16 -9.13 7.98 -18.23
C CYS A 16 -9.64 7.51 -16.87
N ALA A 17 -9.03 6.45 -16.32
CA ALA A 17 -9.30 6.02 -14.96
C ALA A 17 -9.15 7.26 -14.08
N SER A 18 -10.28 7.79 -13.63
CA SER A 18 -10.29 8.98 -12.80
C SER A 18 -9.79 8.54 -11.42
N PRO A 19 -8.84 9.27 -10.80
CA PRO A 19 -8.31 8.87 -9.51
C PRO A 19 -9.44 8.75 -8.49
N HIS A 20 -9.31 7.80 -7.56
CA HIS A 20 -10.26 7.65 -6.46
C HIS A 20 -9.87 8.60 -5.33
N ALA A 21 -10.61 9.70 -5.19
CA ALA A 21 -10.37 10.68 -4.13
C ALA A 21 -10.61 10.05 -2.74
N LEU A 22 -9.67 10.29 -1.82
CA LEU A 22 -9.76 9.89 -0.42
C LEU A 22 -10.37 11.00 0.42
N ASP A 23 -11.18 10.62 1.40
CA ASP A 23 -11.78 11.57 2.33
C ASP A 23 -10.73 12.19 3.29
N GLU A 24 -11.11 13.27 3.97
CA GLU A 24 -10.21 14.07 4.81
C GLU A 24 -9.55 13.28 5.96
N ARG A 25 -10.18 12.19 6.43
CA ARG A 25 -9.64 11.38 7.53
C ARG A 25 -8.33 10.67 7.16
N TRP A 26 -8.08 10.50 5.87
CA TRP A 26 -6.88 9.85 5.34
C TRP A 26 -5.68 10.77 5.16
N ARG A 27 -5.83 12.07 5.46
CA ARG A 27 -4.72 13.02 5.36
C ARG A 27 -3.45 12.49 6.06
N PRO A 28 -2.27 12.57 5.41
CA PRO A 28 -2.00 13.41 4.23
C PRO A 28 -2.31 12.75 2.87
N LEU A 29 -2.83 11.52 2.83
CA LEU A 29 -3.26 10.90 1.58
C LEU A 29 -4.46 11.65 0.99
N VAL A 30 -4.49 11.81 -0.34
CA VAL A 30 -5.55 12.55 -1.04
C VAL A 30 -6.27 11.73 -2.10
N GLU A 31 -5.62 10.74 -2.71
CA GLU A 31 -6.22 9.92 -3.76
C GLU A 31 -5.47 8.60 -3.98
N VAL A 32 -6.17 7.62 -4.54
CA VAL A 32 -5.62 6.40 -5.14
C VAL A 32 -5.57 6.60 -6.65
N VAL A 33 -4.39 6.41 -7.24
CA VAL A 33 -4.10 6.66 -8.66
C VAL A 33 -3.69 5.38 -9.35
N GLU A 34 -4.31 5.10 -10.49
CA GLU A 34 -3.88 4.00 -11.36
C GLU A 34 -2.57 4.35 -12.08
N ARG A 35 -1.61 3.42 -12.02
CA ARG A 35 -0.34 3.47 -12.74
C ARG A 35 -0.01 2.06 -13.24
N PRO A 36 -0.53 1.66 -14.41
CA PRO A 36 -0.34 0.31 -14.94
C PRO A 36 1.11 0.03 -15.36
N ASP A 37 1.95 1.07 -15.46
CA ASP A 37 3.38 0.98 -15.74
C ASP A 37 4.23 0.66 -14.51
N LEU A 38 3.67 0.72 -13.31
CA LEU A 38 4.35 0.22 -12.12
C LEU A 38 4.36 -1.31 -12.18
N LEU A 39 5.55 -1.91 -12.09
CA LEU A 39 5.74 -3.37 -11.98
C LEU A 39 5.36 -3.89 -10.58
N VAL A 40 4.18 -3.49 -10.12
CA VAL A 40 3.56 -3.92 -8.87
C VAL A 40 2.36 -4.81 -9.24
N SER A 41 2.11 -5.88 -8.50
CA SER A 41 0.93 -6.72 -8.77
C SER A 41 -0.36 -5.94 -8.47
N ASP A 42 -1.48 -6.40 -9.03
CA ASP A 42 -2.83 -5.83 -8.81
C ASP A 42 -3.27 -5.82 -7.33
N THR A 43 -2.52 -6.53 -6.47
CA THR A 43 -2.75 -6.61 -5.02
C THR A 43 -1.85 -5.68 -4.21
N THR A 44 -0.96 -4.94 -4.86
CA THR A 44 0.07 -4.13 -4.23
C THR A 44 -0.30 -2.66 -4.38
N ALA A 45 -0.42 -1.97 -3.25
CA ALA A 45 -0.47 -0.53 -3.18
C ALA A 45 0.92 0.01 -2.87
N THR A 46 1.25 1.20 -3.33
CA THR A 46 2.51 1.88 -2.97
C THR A 46 2.27 3.37 -2.81
N THR A 47 2.67 3.91 -1.66
CA THR A 47 2.57 5.35 -1.39
C THR A 47 3.80 6.12 -1.86
N LEU A 48 3.58 7.22 -2.59
CA LEU A 48 4.59 8.26 -2.83
C LEU A 48 3.99 9.64 -2.53
N GLY A 49 4.55 10.31 -1.53
CA GLY A 49 4.04 11.58 -1.02
C GLY A 49 2.62 11.44 -0.49
N THR A 50 1.65 12.08 -1.15
CA THR A 50 0.25 12.14 -0.73
C THR A 50 -0.66 11.19 -1.50
N ARG A 51 -0.11 10.28 -2.30
CA ARG A 51 -0.87 9.43 -3.22
C ARG A 51 -0.53 7.97 -3.03
N VAL A 52 -1.57 7.14 -3.15
CA VAL A 52 -1.43 5.69 -3.23
C VAL A 52 -1.50 5.29 -4.69
N TYR A 53 -0.56 4.48 -5.15
CA TYR A 53 -0.50 4.00 -6.52
C TYR A 53 -0.82 2.51 -6.59
N VAL A 54 -1.63 2.13 -7.59
CA VAL A 54 -2.07 0.76 -7.85
C VAL A 54 -1.99 0.47 -9.35
N ALA A 55 -1.84 -0.80 -9.73
CA ALA A 55 -1.73 -1.18 -11.14
C ALA A 55 -3.06 -1.06 -11.91
N ASP A 56 -4.16 -1.45 -11.25
CA ASP A 56 -5.53 -1.43 -11.78
C ASP A 56 -6.45 -0.91 -10.67
N LEU A 57 -7.09 0.25 -10.90
CA LEU A 57 -7.91 0.91 -9.89
C LEU A 57 -9.25 0.19 -9.67
N ASP A 58 -9.85 -0.35 -10.73
CA ASP A 58 -11.13 -1.05 -10.63
C ASP A 58 -10.96 -2.37 -9.87
N ALA A 59 -9.94 -3.16 -10.21
CA ALA A 59 -9.60 -4.40 -9.52
C ALA A 59 -9.22 -4.13 -8.05
N PHE A 60 -8.50 -3.03 -7.80
CA PHE A 60 -8.18 -2.60 -6.44
C PHE A 60 -9.45 -2.28 -5.64
N LEU A 61 -10.39 -1.51 -6.20
CA LEU A 61 -11.63 -1.13 -5.52
C LEU A 61 -12.59 -2.32 -5.35
N GLU A 62 -12.59 -3.29 -6.25
CA GLU A 62 -13.32 -4.55 -6.07
C GLU A 62 -12.74 -5.36 -4.91
N ARG A 63 -11.40 -5.44 -4.83
CA ARG A 63 -10.69 -6.19 -3.79
C ARG A 63 -10.76 -5.52 -2.42
N PHE A 64 -10.70 -4.20 -2.38
CA PHE A 64 -10.72 -3.37 -1.17
C PHE A 64 -11.85 -2.33 -1.26
N PRO A 65 -13.12 -2.77 -1.13
CA PRO A 65 -14.26 -1.87 -1.27
C PRO A 65 -14.19 -0.67 -0.32
N PRO A 66 -14.61 0.54 -0.77
CA PRO A 66 -14.73 1.71 0.08
C PRO A 66 -15.45 1.45 1.40
N GLY A 67 -14.78 1.73 2.53
CA GLY A 67 -15.30 1.53 3.88
C GLY A 67 -15.21 0.09 4.42
N SER A 68 -14.62 -0.84 3.67
CA SER A 68 -14.30 -2.18 4.19
C SER A 68 -13.17 -2.14 5.22
N ALA A 69 -13.14 -3.11 6.13
CA ALA A 69 -12.07 -3.20 7.13
C ALA A 69 -10.69 -3.41 6.47
N GLU A 70 -10.64 -4.13 5.37
CA GLU A 70 -9.44 -4.35 4.58
C GLU A 70 -8.93 -3.07 3.93
N GLN A 71 -9.82 -2.28 3.32
CA GLN A 71 -9.43 -0.99 2.75
C GLN A 71 -8.92 -0.06 3.86
N GLU A 72 -9.63 0.04 4.98
CA GLU A 72 -9.20 0.89 6.07
C GLU A 72 -7.85 0.46 6.66
N ALA A 73 -7.62 -0.86 6.80
CA ALA A 73 -6.36 -1.38 7.29
C ALA A 73 -5.19 -1.08 6.35
N LEU A 74 -5.40 -1.22 5.04
CA LEU A 74 -4.43 -0.85 4.02
C LEU A 74 -4.16 0.66 4.02
N LEU A 75 -5.19 1.50 4.02
CA LEU A 75 -5.01 2.96 4.00
C LEU A 75 -4.36 3.49 5.28
N LEU A 76 -4.51 2.81 6.42
CA LEU A 76 -3.74 3.13 7.63
C LEU A 76 -2.24 2.88 7.45
N HIS A 77 -1.87 1.75 6.83
CA HIS A 77 -0.48 1.45 6.48
C HIS A 77 0.08 2.51 5.53
N GLU A 78 -0.61 2.77 4.43
CA GLU A 78 -0.18 3.72 3.41
C GLU A 78 -0.09 5.16 3.94
N ARG A 79 -1.02 5.55 4.82
CA ARG A 79 -1.00 6.86 5.46
C ARG A 79 0.24 7.06 6.33
N GLU A 80 0.69 6.02 7.03
CA GLU A 80 1.90 6.07 7.84
C GLU A 80 3.15 6.29 6.97
N HIS A 81 3.25 5.60 5.82
CA HIS A 81 4.29 5.89 4.85
C HIS A 81 4.25 7.34 4.37
N ALA A 82 3.06 7.86 4.05
CA ALA A 82 2.92 9.25 3.61
C ALA A 82 3.41 10.25 4.67
N VAL A 83 3.02 10.05 5.93
CA VAL A 83 3.46 10.90 7.05
C VAL A 83 4.98 10.90 7.17
N ARG A 84 5.61 9.73 7.19
CA ARG A 84 7.07 9.58 7.37
C ARG A 84 7.87 10.07 6.15
N GLN A 85 7.33 9.89 4.95
CA GLN A 85 7.91 10.44 3.72
C GLN A 85 7.90 11.98 3.74
N LEU A 86 6.84 12.60 4.25
CA LEU A 86 6.76 14.05 4.35
C LEU A 86 7.65 14.62 5.44
N ASP A 87 7.76 13.93 6.59
CA ASP A 87 8.62 14.33 7.70
C ASP A 87 10.11 14.24 7.36
N ALA A 88 10.55 13.12 6.78
CA ALA A 88 11.94 12.90 6.38
C ALA A 88 12.33 13.56 5.04
N GLY A 89 11.34 14.02 4.27
CA GLY A 89 11.49 14.41 2.88
C GLY A 89 11.49 13.20 1.93
N LEU A 90 10.68 13.29 0.86
CA LEU A 90 10.40 12.15 -0.03
C LEU A 90 11.67 11.54 -0.64
N GLY A 91 12.57 12.36 -1.18
CA GLY A 91 13.82 11.89 -1.82
C GLY A 91 14.73 11.14 -0.85
N PRO A 92 15.13 11.76 0.28
CA PRO A 92 15.92 11.08 1.32
C PRO A 92 15.27 9.80 1.86
N TRP A 93 13.95 9.83 2.11
CA TRP A 93 13.21 8.66 2.59
C TRP A 93 13.27 7.51 1.57
N LEU A 94 12.96 7.78 0.30
CA LEU A 94 13.01 6.77 -0.77
C LEU A 94 14.42 6.21 -0.97
N ALA A 95 15.44 7.06 -0.94
CA ALA A 95 16.82 6.63 -1.07
C ALA A 95 17.19 5.62 0.03
N ARG A 96 16.79 5.86 1.28
CA ARG A 96 17.02 4.92 2.39
C ARG A 96 16.17 3.67 2.25
N TYR A 97 14.88 3.80 1.94
CA TYR A 97 13.99 2.65 1.78
C TYR A 97 14.51 1.67 0.71
N LEU A 98 15.04 2.20 -0.39
CA LEU A 98 15.57 1.40 -1.49
C LEU A 98 16.98 0.80 -1.26
N ASN A 99 17.79 1.36 -0.35
CA ASN A 99 19.21 1.00 -0.17
C ASN A 99 19.62 0.69 1.28
N ASP A 100 18.67 0.59 2.21
CA ASP A 100 18.92 0.21 3.60
C ASP A 100 17.83 -0.76 4.02
N ARG A 101 18.19 -2.05 4.03
CA ARG A 101 17.30 -3.14 4.42
C ARG A 101 16.75 -2.98 5.85
N ALA A 102 17.57 -2.51 6.78
CA ALA A 102 17.14 -2.36 8.17
C ALA A 102 16.17 -1.18 8.32
N PHE A 103 16.39 -0.12 7.55
CA PHE A 103 15.42 0.98 7.45
C PHE A 103 14.11 0.53 6.83
N MET A 104 14.14 -0.12 5.66
CA MET A 104 12.95 -0.67 5.01
C MET A 104 12.14 -1.55 5.97
N TRP A 105 12.81 -2.47 6.68
CA TRP A 105 12.14 -3.35 7.62
C TRP A 105 11.45 -2.59 8.76
N ARG A 106 12.12 -1.59 9.36
CA ARG A 106 11.49 -0.76 10.41
C ARG A 106 10.28 0.02 9.88
N GLU A 107 10.36 0.56 8.66
CA GLU A 107 9.22 1.27 8.06
C GLU A 107 8.03 0.32 7.85
N GLU A 108 8.27 -0.86 7.28
CA GLU A 108 7.22 -1.85 7.05
C GLU A 108 6.62 -2.39 8.36
N GLN A 109 7.42 -2.57 9.41
CA GLN A 109 6.90 -3.00 10.72
C GLN A 109 5.85 -2.02 11.27
N VAL A 110 6.03 -0.71 11.08
CA VAL A 110 5.05 0.28 11.58
C VAL A 110 3.76 0.23 10.76
N GLY A 111 3.86 0.24 9.42
CA GLY A 111 2.69 0.15 8.54
C GLY A 111 1.90 -1.15 8.80
N TRP A 112 2.59 -2.29 8.78
CA TRP A 112 1.95 -3.59 9.00
C TRP A 112 1.36 -3.73 10.39
N PHE A 113 1.97 -3.15 11.42
CA PHE A 113 1.39 -3.15 12.76
C PHE A 113 -0.01 -2.50 12.76
N LEU A 114 -0.14 -1.33 12.15
CA LEU A 114 -1.43 -0.62 12.05
C LEU A 114 -2.45 -1.45 11.26
N GLN A 115 -2.03 -2.02 10.14
CA GLN A 115 -2.88 -2.89 9.31
C GLN A 115 -3.36 -4.12 10.09
N LEU A 116 -2.46 -4.83 10.76
CA LEU A 116 -2.78 -6.03 11.55
C LEU A 116 -3.72 -5.70 12.72
N LYS A 117 -3.49 -4.60 13.44
CA LYS A 117 -4.36 -4.18 14.55
C LYS A 117 -5.75 -3.80 14.06
N ARG A 118 -5.87 -3.09 12.93
CA ARG A 118 -7.19 -2.76 12.36
C ARG A 118 -7.96 -4.00 11.94
N LEU A 119 -7.31 -4.94 11.26
CA LEU A 119 -7.92 -6.21 10.84
C LEU A 119 -8.32 -7.07 12.04
N GLN A 120 -7.47 -7.16 13.06
CA GLN A 120 -7.75 -7.87 14.31
C GLN A 120 -8.97 -7.27 15.03
N ALA A 121 -9.03 -5.94 15.16
CA ALA A 121 -10.16 -5.24 15.77
C ALA A 121 -11.47 -5.40 14.97
N ALA A 122 -11.39 -5.59 13.65
CA ALA A 122 -12.53 -5.90 12.80
C ALA A 122 -12.93 -7.40 12.80
N GLY A 123 -12.28 -8.23 13.63
CA GLY A 123 -12.56 -9.67 13.72
C GLY A 123 -12.16 -10.46 12.48
N ARG A 124 -11.26 -9.93 11.65
CA ARG A 124 -10.80 -10.60 10.44
C ARG A 124 -9.81 -11.71 10.81
N PRO A 125 -9.89 -12.88 10.16
CA PRO A 125 -8.93 -13.96 10.40
C PRO A 125 -7.54 -13.53 9.91
N LEU A 126 -6.54 -13.70 10.76
CA LEU A 126 -5.14 -13.41 10.46
C LEU A 126 -4.35 -14.72 10.45
N PHE A 127 -3.62 -14.96 9.37
CA PHE A 127 -2.83 -16.17 9.17
C PHE A 127 -1.34 -15.82 9.20
N PRO A 128 -0.64 -15.99 10.34
CA PRO A 128 0.72 -15.49 10.51
C PRO A 128 1.70 -15.97 9.44
N GLN A 129 1.57 -17.22 8.99
CA GLN A 129 2.45 -17.80 7.97
C GLN A 129 2.25 -17.13 6.60
N VAL A 130 1.02 -16.79 6.24
CA VAL A 130 0.72 -16.10 4.97
C VAL A 130 1.28 -14.68 5.01
N ILE A 131 1.08 -13.97 6.11
CA ILE A 131 1.59 -12.60 6.31
C ILE A 131 3.11 -12.59 6.29
N ALA A 132 3.76 -13.52 6.99
CA ALA A 132 5.22 -13.65 7.02
C ALA A 132 5.82 -13.90 5.64
N ARG A 133 5.16 -14.75 4.83
CA ARG A 133 5.57 -15.00 3.45
C ARG A 133 5.43 -13.76 2.57
N THR A 134 4.36 -12.99 2.73
CA THR A 134 4.19 -11.72 2.03
C THR A 134 5.33 -10.76 2.37
N LEU A 135 5.65 -10.59 3.65
CA LEU A 135 6.76 -9.74 4.11
C LEU A 135 8.13 -10.22 3.58
N ALA A 136 8.38 -11.53 3.57
CA ALA A 136 9.63 -12.09 3.06
C ALA A 136 9.83 -11.90 1.55
N ASN A 137 8.75 -11.64 0.79
CA ASN A 137 8.82 -11.34 -0.63
C ASN A 137 9.15 -9.88 -0.93
N TYR A 138 9.17 -9.00 0.09
CA TYR A 138 9.54 -7.60 -0.10
C TYR A 138 11.04 -7.51 -0.39
N ARG A 139 11.38 -6.66 -1.36
CA ARG A 139 12.76 -6.47 -1.82
C ARG A 139 13.05 -5.00 -2.02
N ASN A 140 14.30 -4.64 -1.77
CA ASN A 140 14.89 -3.38 -2.20
C ASN A 140 16.08 -3.66 -3.13
N LEU A 141 16.88 -2.63 -3.43
CA LEU A 141 18.04 -2.76 -4.34
C LEU A 141 19.15 -3.66 -3.77
N ASP A 142 19.21 -3.83 -2.44
CA ASP A 142 20.19 -4.67 -1.76
C ASP A 142 19.71 -6.12 -1.52
N GLY A 143 18.48 -6.45 -1.93
CA GLY A 143 17.93 -7.80 -1.87
C GLY A 143 16.66 -7.91 -1.03
N GLY A 144 16.47 -9.07 -0.39
CA GLY A 144 15.26 -9.33 0.41
C GLY A 144 15.27 -8.55 1.73
N MET A 145 14.10 -8.01 2.09
CA MET A 145 13.93 -7.17 3.28
C MET A 145 14.18 -7.95 4.59
N VAL A 146 13.55 -9.12 4.71
CA VAL A 146 13.53 -9.92 5.94
C VAL A 146 13.36 -11.40 5.58
N SER A 147 13.83 -12.32 6.43
CA SER A 147 13.57 -13.75 6.23
C SER A 147 12.14 -14.12 6.64
N GLU A 148 11.55 -15.17 6.05
CA GLU A 148 10.20 -15.65 6.44
C GLU A 148 10.15 -16.06 7.92
N ALA A 149 11.22 -16.64 8.46
CA ALA A 149 11.30 -17.02 9.87
C ALA A 149 11.29 -15.82 10.82
N GLU A 150 12.06 -14.78 10.50
CA GLU A 150 12.08 -13.53 11.27
C GLU A 150 10.74 -12.78 11.17
N ALA A 151 10.18 -12.69 9.97
CA ALA A 151 8.86 -12.10 9.75
C ALA A 151 7.77 -12.85 10.53
N LEU A 152 7.80 -14.18 10.56
CA LEU A 152 6.84 -14.99 11.31
C LEU A 152 6.94 -14.74 12.82
N ALA A 153 8.15 -14.70 13.37
CA ALA A 153 8.36 -14.40 14.78
C ALA A 153 7.83 -13.00 15.14
N TRP A 154 8.08 -12.01 14.29
CA TRP A 154 7.56 -10.66 14.47
C TRP A 154 6.02 -10.61 14.40
N VAL A 155 5.39 -11.20 13.38
CA VAL A 155 3.92 -11.23 13.26
C VAL A 155 3.29 -11.89 14.48
N GLN A 156 3.84 -13.02 14.93
CA GLN A 156 3.36 -13.70 16.14
C GLN A 156 3.47 -12.81 17.38
N ALA A 157 4.58 -12.09 17.55
CA ALA A 157 4.76 -11.15 18.66
C ALA A 157 3.73 -10.00 18.62
N VAL A 158 3.47 -9.42 17.44
CA VAL A 158 2.44 -8.39 17.25
C VAL A 158 1.05 -8.89 17.66
N LEU A 159 0.67 -10.08 17.18
CA LEU A 159 -0.65 -10.66 17.43
C LEU A 159 -0.84 -11.08 18.89
N ALA A 160 0.26 -11.49 19.55
CA ALA A 160 0.28 -11.77 20.99
C ALA A 160 0.32 -10.50 21.86
N GLY A 161 0.51 -9.31 21.26
CA GLY A 161 0.67 -8.06 21.99
C GLY A 161 2.04 -7.89 22.67
N ALA A 162 3.01 -8.73 22.32
CA ALA A 162 4.37 -8.69 22.84
C ALA A 162 5.28 -7.70 22.08
N TRP A 163 4.79 -7.11 20.99
CA TRP A 163 5.48 -6.08 20.22
C TRP A 163 4.54 -4.93 19.88
N THR A 164 5.06 -3.71 20.02
CA THR A 164 4.48 -2.45 19.55
C THR A 164 5.61 -1.61 18.97
N PRO A 165 5.34 -0.72 17.99
CA PRO A 165 6.34 0.24 17.54
C PRO A 165 6.76 1.12 18.73
N GLU A 166 8.05 1.41 18.85
CA GLU A 166 8.53 2.42 19.79
C GLU A 166 7.98 3.80 19.37
N ASP A 167 7.68 4.66 20.34
CA ASP A 167 7.10 5.98 20.09
C ASP A 167 7.96 6.74 19.07
N PRO A 168 7.40 7.26 17.96
CA PRO A 168 8.16 7.79 16.83
C PRO A 168 8.79 9.17 17.07
N SER A 169 8.99 9.57 18.33
CA SER A 169 9.49 10.90 18.73
C SER A 169 10.96 10.94 19.13
N GLY A 170 11.76 9.99 18.63
CA GLY A 170 13.22 9.99 18.75
C GLY A 170 13.89 10.95 17.78
#